data_AF-B9SZY2-F1
#
_entry.id   AF-B9SZY2-F1
#
_cell.length_a   1.000
_cell.length_b   1.000
_cell.length_c   1.000
_cell.angle_alpha   90.00
_cell.angle_beta   90.00
_cell.angle_gamma   90.00
#
_symmetry.space_group_name_H-M   'P 1'
#
loop_
_entity.id
_entity.type
_entity.pdbx_description
1 polymer ?
#
loop_
_entity_poly.entity_id
_entity_poly.type
_entity_poly.pdbx_seq_one_letter_code
_entity_poly.pdbx_strand_id
1 'polypeptide(L)' 'MRWKEQYFVNVGTDCGLTIAGFYYVCFSCTDGSINGFYYDPNSSPFQKLELKSTNEGRLGFSFSSYDLQ' A
#
# COMPACT_ATOMS: atom_id res chain seq x y z
N MET A 1 1.98 11.36 -2.01
CA MET A 1 2.14 10.36 -3.07
C MET A 1 0.77 9.87 -3.56
N ARG A 2 0.74 9.21 -4.72
CA ARG A 2 -0.42 8.46 -5.21
C ARG A 2 0.02 7.04 -5.54
N TRP A 3 -0.64 6.02 -5.00
CA TRP A 3 -0.29 4.61 -5.24
C TRP A 3 -1.37 3.94 -6.07
N LYS A 4 -0.97 3.30 -7.17
CA LYS A 4 -1.86 2.63 -8.10
C LYS A 4 -1.44 1.17 -8.26
N GLU A 5 -2.30 0.28 -7.82
CA GLU A 5 -2.16 -1.16 -8.05
C GLU A 5 -2.24 -1.47 -9.54
N GLN A 6 -1.45 -2.45 -9.99
CA GLN A 6 -1.35 -2.83 -11.40
C GLN A 6 -1.94 -4.21 -11.68
N TYR A 7 -1.67 -5.18 -10.79
CA TYR A 7 -2.12 -6.56 -10.93
C TYR A 7 -2.13 -7.26 -9.58
N PHE A 8 -2.92 -8.32 -9.50
CA PHE A 8 -2.90 -9.22 -8.34
C PHE A 8 -1.75 -10.21 -8.45
N VAL A 9 -1.19 -10.60 -7.30
CA VAL A 9 -0.14 -11.62 -7.21
C VAL A 9 -0.68 -12.76 -6.35
N ASN A 10 -0.57 -14.00 -6.83
CA ASN A 10 -0.98 -15.22 -6.12
C ASN A 10 -2.45 -15.24 -5.64
N VAL A 11 -3.40 -14.76 -6.45
CA VAL A 11 -4.84 -14.80 -6.12
C VAL A 11 -5.58 -15.86 -6.94
N GLY A 12 -6.65 -16.42 -6.35
CA GLY A 12 -7.61 -17.24 -7.09
C GLY A 12 -8.45 -16.40 -8.07
N THR A 13 -9.08 -17.07 -9.03
CA THR A 13 -9.76 -16.45 -10.18
C THR A 13 -10.83 -15.41 -9.78
N ASP A 14 -11.48 -15.58 -8.62
CA ASP A 14 -12.60 -14.74 -8.19
C ASP A 14 -12.45 -14.28 -6.72
N CYS A 15 -11.52 -13.36 -6.47
CA CYS A 15 -11.34 -12.80 -5.12
C CYS A 15 -12.37 -11.70 -4.76
N GLY A 16 -13.21 -11.26 -5.70
CA GLY A 16 -14.27 -10.26 -5.43
C GLY A 16 -13.75 -8.86 -5.06
N LEU A 17 -12.49 -8.57 -5.35
CA LEU A 17 -11.83 -7.29 -5.05
C LEU A 17 -11.67 -6.46 -6.32
N THR A 18 -11.77 -5.15 -6.18
CA THR A 18 -11.42 -4.18 -7.24
C THR A 18 -10.13 -3.46 -6.88
N ILE A 19 -9.26 -3.30 -7.88
CA ILE A 19 -8.05 -2.47 -7.82
C ILE A 19 -8.10 -1.34 -8.85
N ALA A 20 -9.31 -0.99 -9.32
CA ALA A 20 -9.51 0.01 -10.37
C ALA A 20 -9.14 1.44 -9.93
N GLY A 21 -9.25 1.74 -8.63
CA GLY A 21 -8.92 3.03 -8.03
C GLY A 21 -7.43 3.26 -7.79
N PHE A 22 -7.13 4.21 -6.90
CA PHE A 22 -5.79 4.49 -6.40
C PHE A 22 -5.85 5.07 -4.99
N TYR A 23 -4.73 5.07 -4.28
CA TYR A 23 -4.62 5.67 -2.94
C TYR A 23 -3.99 7.05 -3.00
N TYR A 24 -4.58 8.02 -2.30
CA TYR A 24 -3.85 9.20 -1.83
C TYR A 24 -3.04 8.80 -0.60
N VAL A 25 -1.73 9.08 -0.60
CA VAL A 25 -0.82 8.60 0.45
C VAL A 25 0.05 9.74 0.98
N CYS A 26 0.17 9.81 2.30
CA CYS A 26 1.06 10.68 3.03
C CYS A 26 2.06 9.83 3.82
N PHE A 27 3.36 10.10 3.64
CA PHE A 27 4.43 9.50 4.43
C PHE A 27 4.97 10.54 5.41
N SER A 28 5.05 10.17 6.68
CA SER A 28 5.64 10.99 7.73
C SER A 28 7.12 10.67 7.86
N CYS A 29 7.98 11.63 7.49
CA CYS A 29 9.43 11.49 7.67
C CYS A 29 9.85 11.51 9.16
N THR A 30 8.96 11.95 10.05
CA THR A 30 9.25 12.06 11.49
C THR A 30 9.22 10.71 12.18
N ASP A 31 8.24 9.87 11.86
CA ASP A 31 8.00 8.59 12.54
C ASP A 31 7.84 7.39 11.58
N GLY A 32 7.97 7.62 10.28
CA GLY A 32 7.85 6.59 9.25
C GLY A 32 6.42 6.09 9.01
N SER A 33 5.40 6.72 9.58
CA SER A 33 4.01 6.31 9.38
C SER A 33 3.51 6.63 7.98
N ILE A 34 2.63 5.78 7.44
CA ILE A 34 1.96 5.99 6.16
C ILE A 34 0.47 6.05 6.42
N ASN A 35 -0.16 7.14 5.96
CA ASN A 35 -1.60 7.33 6.04
C ASN A 35 -2.15 7.55 4.63
N GLY A 36 -3.36 7.09 4.36
CA GLY A 36 -3.95 7.30 3.05
C GLY A 36 -5.43 6.99 2.96
N PHE A 37 -5.99 7.29 1.80
CA PHE A 37 -7.37 7.00 1.46
C PHE A 37 -7.46 6.42 0.05
N TYR A 38 -8.22 5.34 -0.10
CA TYR A 38 -8.55 4.78 -1.40
C TYR A 38 -9.61 5.66 -2.10
N TYR A 39 -9.41 5.86 -3.39
CA TYR A 39 -10.34 6.58 -4.26
C TYR A 39 -10.69 5.71 -5.47
N ASP A 40 -11.97 5.40 -5.59
CA ASP A 40 -12.63 4.84 -6.77
C ASP A 40 -14.09 5.34 -6.74
N PRO A 41 -14.59 5.99 -7.83
CA PRO A 41 -15.97 6.49 -7.89
C PRO A 41 -17.04 5.44 -7.64
N ASN A 42 -16.74 4.16 -7.91
CA ASN A 42 -17.70 3.05 -7.77
C ASN A 42 -17.55 2.29 -6.44
N SER A 43 -16.63 2.71 -5.58
CA SER A 43 -16.37 2.09 -4.30
C SER A 43 -16.87 2.96 -3.14
N SER A 44 -17.02 2.35 -1.96
CA SER A 44 -17.31 3.10 -0.73
C SER A 44 -16.25 4.18 -0.50
N PRO A 45 -16.64 5.43 -0.21
CA PRO A 45 -15.70 6.53 -0.06
C PRO A 45 -14.92 6.43 1.27
N PHE A 46 -13.78 7.14 1.33
CA PHE A 46 -12.99 7.34 2.54
C PHE A 46 -12.48 6.06 3.24
N GLN A 47 -12.24 4.99 2.47
CA GLN A 47 -11.56 3.80 3.00
C GLN A 47 -10.13 4.16 3.39
N LYS A 48 -9.80 4.02 4.68
CA LYS A 48 -8.54 4.49 5.29
C LYS A 48 -7.45 3.42 5.22
N LEU A 49 -6.23 3.86 4.91
CA LEU A 49 -4.99 3.08 4.98
C LEU A 49 -4.11 3.65 6.10
N GLU A 50 -3.68 2.82 7.04
CA GLU A 50 -2.75 3.19 8.12
C GLU A 50 -1.68 2.12 8.27
N LEU A 51 -0.42 2.49 8.04
CA LEU A 51 0.72 1.58 8.13
C LEU A 51 1.79 2.19 9.04
N LYS A 52 2.46 1.32 9.80
CA LYS A 52 3.68 1.63 10.55
C LYS A 52 4.72 0.56 10.26
N SER A 53 5.97 0.98 10.13
CA SER A 53 7.08 0.03 10.06
C SER A 53 7.16 -0.75 11.38
N THR A 54 7.27 -2.07 11.29
CA THR A 54 7.57 -2.92 12.45
C THR A 54 9.02 -3.40 12.37
N ASN A 55 9.73 -3.30 13.50
CA ASN A 55 11.05 -3.90 13.69
C ASN A 55 10.98 -5.12 14.62
N GLU A 56 9.77 -5.50 15.05
CA GLU A 56 9.54 -6.61 15.97
C GLU A 56 9.23 -7.90 15.19
N GLY A 57 10.00 -8.96 15.49
CA GLY A 57 9.94 -10.22 14.75
C GLY A 57 10.82 -10.20 13.49
N ARG A 58 11.63 -11.25 13.29
CA ARG A 58 12.56 -11.41 12.15
C ARG A 58 11.83 -11.68 10.81
N LEU A 59 10.85 -10.86 10.41
CA LEU A 59 10.05 -11.10 9.21
C LEU A 59 10.17 -9.99 8.15
N GLY A 60 10.68 -8.81 8.53
CA GLY A 60 11.01 -7.74 7.59
C GLY A 60 12.49 -7.74 7.21
N PHE A 61 12.80 -7.67 5.92
CA PHE A 61 14.15 -7.40 5.43
C PHE A 61 14.26 -5.91 5.09
N SER A 62 15.27 -5.23 5.63
CA SER A 62 15.68 -3.91 5.15
C SER A 62 16.88 -4.09 4.24
N PHE A 63 16.81 -3.54 3.03
CA PHE A 63 17.94 -3.51 2.10
C PHE A 63 18.50 -2.09 2.12
N SER A 64 19.78 -1.95 2.46
CA SER A 64 20.44 -0.64 2.62
C SER A 64 20.69 0.08 1.29
N SER A 65 20.73 -0.67 0.19
CA SER A 65 20.87 -0.13 -1.17
C SER A 65 20.45 -1.20 -2.18
N TYR A 66 19.80 -0.78 -3.24
CA TYR A 66 19.53 -1.60 -4.41
C TYR A 66 19.70 -0.73 -5.65
N ASP A 67 20.47 -1.22 -6.62
CA ASP A 67 20.61 -0.60 -7.93
C ASP A 67 20.02 -1.56 -8.95
N LEU A 68 19.11 -1.05 -9.79
CA LEU A 68 18.51 -1.86 -10.85
C LEU A 68 19.47 -1.81 -12.05
N GLN A 69 20.06 -2.96 -12.36
CA GLN A 69 21.05 -3.09 -13.45
C GLN A 69 20.42 -2.88 -14.83
#